data_AF-A0A2N6QLG3-F1
#
_entry.id   AF-A0A2N6QLG3-F1
#
_cell.length_a   1.000
_cell.length_b   1.000
_cell.length_c   1.000
_cell.angle_alpha   90.00
_cell.angle_beta   90.00
_cell.angle_gamma   90.00
#
_symmetry.space_group_name_H-M   'P 1'
#
loop_
_entity.id
_entity.type
_entity.pdbx_description
1 polymer ?
#
loop_
_entity_poly.entity_id
_entity_poly.type
_entity_poly.pdbx_seq_one_letter_code
_entity_poly.pdbx_strand_id
1 'polypeptide(L)'
;MFDINDKDSVKKAIRVDHDFDDDLIMNVYVPSAINEVKAAVSLADEDQAFFEDNALFNLAVLNIVAHHNDNRSITSNEQSYDVPASSMSLIQTLRTDLVKWKRRRLLESE
;
A
#
# COMPACT_ATOMS: atom_id res chain seq x y z
N MET A 1 4.82 12.42 11.68
CA MET A 1 4.90 11.97 10.28
C MET A 1 4.33 10.56 10.25
N PHE A 2 3.57 10.19 9.21
CA PHE A 2 3.09 8.80 9.08
C PHE A 2 4.26 7.90 8.69
N ASP A 3 4.34 6.72 9.29
CA ASP A 3 5.31 5.67 8.92
C ASP A 3 4.56 4.34 8.74
N ILE A 4 4.73 3.71 7.57
CA ILE A 4 4.07 2.45 7.23
C ILE A 4 4.62 1.25 8.03
N ASN A 5 5.82 1.40 8.61
CA ASN A 5 6.45 0.38 9.45
C ASN A 5 6.11 0.56 10.94
N ASP A 6 5.52 1.70 11.32
CA ASP A 6 5.09 1.97 12.68
C ASP A 6 3.68 1.44 12.91
N LYS A 7 3.57 0.53 13.88
CA LYS A 7 2.32 -0.14 14.25
C LYS A 7 1.20 0.85 14.56
N ASP A 8 1.48 1.86 15.37
CA ASP A 8 0.46 2.82 15.81
C ASP A 8 0.00 3.71 14.66
N SER A 9 0.91 4.08 13.75
CA SER A 9 0.60 4.83 12.53
C SER A 9 -0.33 4.05 11.62
N VAL A 10 -0.04 2.77 11.36
CA VAL A 10 -0.88 1.89 10.53
C VAL A 10 -2.26 1.73 11.15
N LYS A 11 -2.33 1.36 12.44
CA LYS A 11 -3.61 1.15 13.14
C LYS A 11 -4.50 2.39 13.14
N LYS A 12 -3.94 3.57 13.41
CA LYS A 12 -4.67 4.83 13.33
C LYS A 12 -5.21 5.09 11.93
N ALA A 13 -4.43 4.79 10.89
CA ALA A 13 -4.82 4.98 9.50
C ALA A 13 -5.98 4.06 9.08
N ILE A 14 -5.99 2.80 9.56
CA ILE A 14 -7.05 1.83 9.28
C ILE A 14 -8.16 1.79 10.35
N ARG A 15 -8.14 2.74 11.31
CA ARG A 15 -9.14 2.90 12.39
C ARG A 15 -9.26 1.69 13.34
N VAL A 16 -8.15 1.01 13.61
CA VAL A 16 -8.05 -0.04 14.62
C VAL A 16 -7.57 0.56 15.94
N ASP A 17 -8.32 0.37 17.02
CA ASP A 17 -8.06 0.93 18.36
C ASP A 17 -7.72 -0.13 19.43
N HIS A 18 -7.56 -1.40 19.03
CA HIS A 18 -7.25 -2.53 19.88
C HIS A 18 -5.99 -3.26 19.43
N ASP A 19 -5.40 -4.10 20.30
CA ASP A 19 -4.10 -4.74 20.03
C ASP A 19 -4.20 -6.21 19.57
N PHE A 20 -5.43 -6.77 19.47
CA PHE A 20 -5.64 -8.19 19.19
C PHE A 20 -4.98 -8.71 17.90
N ASP A 21 -4.88 -7.86 16.88
CA ASP A 21 -4.41 -8.24 15.55
C ASP A 21 -3.10 -7.56 15.17
N ASP A 22 -2.38 -6.99 16.13
CA ASP A 22 -1.13 -6.26 15.87
C ASP A 22 -0.13 -7.09 15.05
N ASP A 23 0.07 -8.35 15.45
CA ASP A 23 0.96 -9.27 14.73
C ASP A 23 0.45 -9.62 13.34
N LEU A 24 -0.86 -9.79 13.17
CA LEU A 24 -1.46 -10.12 11.88
C LEU A 24 -1.36 -8.93 10.91
N ILE A 25 -1.67 -7.72 11.40
CA ILE A 25 -1.58 -6.49 10.62
C ILE A 25 -0.14 -6.26 10.19
N MET A 26 0.81 -6.28 11.14
CA MET A 26 2.19 -5.88 10.86
C MET A 26 3.03 -6.96 10.18
N ASN A 27 2.82 -8.24 10.51
CA ASN A 27 3.66 -9.32 9.97
C ASN A 27 3.05 -10.02 8.75
N VAL A 28 1.76 -9.78 8.46
CA VAL A 28 1.08 -10.42 7.31
C VAL A 28 0.49 -9.38 6.37
N TYR A 29 -0.40 -8.51 6.84
CA TYR A 29 -1.16 -7.63 5.95
C TYR A 29 -0.29 -6.53 5.33
N VAL A 30 0.45 -5.78 6.14
CA VAL A 30 1.35 -4.72 5.67
C VAL A 30 2.39 -5.24 4.66
N PRO A 31 3.19 -6.28 4.96
CA PRO A 31 4.20 -6.76 4.01
C PRO A 31 3.58 -7.36 2.74
N SER A 32 2.43 -8.04 2.84
CA SER A 32 1.71 -8.56 1.67
C SER A 32 1.19 -7.44 0.78
N ALA A 33 0.58 -6.41 1.36
CA ALA A 33 0.09 -5.24 0.63
C ALA A 33 1.23 -4.44 -0.03
N ILE A 34 2.35 -4.27 0.67
CA ILE A 34 3.58 -3.67 0.09
C ILE A 34 4.03 -4.47 -1.13
N ASN A 35 4.13 -5.79 -1.00
CA ASN A 35 4.56 -6.67 -2.08
C ASN A 35 3.58 -6.63 -3.27
N GLU A 36 2.28 -6.61 -3.00
CA GLU A 36 1.24 -6.54 -4.02
C GLU A 36 1.33 -5.23 -4.83
N VAL A 37 1.44 -4.08 -4.15
CA VAL A 37 1.56 -2.78 -4.82
C VAL A 37 2.87 -2.70 -5.60
N LYS A 38 4.00 -3.15 -5.03
CA LYS A 38 5.29 -3.19 -5.74
C LYS A 38 5.20 -4.08 -6.97
N ALA A 39 4.70 -5.31 -6.86
CA ALA A 39 4.54 -6.23 -7.98
C ALA A 39 3.64 -5.66 -9.08
N ALA A 40 2.62 -4.90 -8.70
CA ALA A 40 1.75 -4.22 -9.66
C ALA A 40 2.42 -3.02 -10.35
N VAL A 41 3.37 -2.34 -9.70
CA VAL A 41 4.00 -1.11 -10.22
C VAL A 41 5.35 -1.39 -10.89
N SER A 42 6.31 -1.96 -10.15
CA SER A 42 7.63 -2.39 -10.65
C SER A 42 8.35 -3.27 -9.63
N LEU A 43 9.07 -4.28 -10.13
CA LEU A 43 9.97 -5.14 -9.36
C LEU A 43 11.45 -4.85 -9.63
N ALA A 44 11.78 -3.81 -10.40
CA ALA A 44 13.16 -3.48 -10.71
C ALA A 44 13.88 -2.89 -9.48
N ASP A 45 15.10 -3.32 -9.22
CA ASP A 45 15.87 -2.89 -8.04
C ASP A 45 16.19 -1.38 -8.09
N GLU A 46 16.41 -0.83 -9.28
CA GLU A 46 16.63 0.61 -9.46
C GLU A 46 15.43 1.48 -9.08
N ASP A 47 14.24 0.88 -8.95
CA ASP A 47 12.99 1.57 -8.66
C ASP A 47 12.64 1.57 -7.16
N GLN A 48 13.41 0.90 -6.30
CA GLN A 48 13.08 0.78 -4.88
C GLN A 48 12.93 2.15 -4.20
N ALA A 49 13.82 3.09 -4.51
CA ALA A 49 13.81 4.45 -3.99
C ALA A 49 12.56 5.27 -4.40
N PHE A 50 11.82 4.86 -5.44
CA PHE A 50 10.56 5.52 -5.82
C PHE A 50 9.44 5.26 -4.80
N PHE A 51 9.49 4.13 -4.11
CA PHE A 51 8.47 3.74 -3.13
C PHE A 51 8.74 4.32 -1.73
N GLU A 52 9.98 4.71 -1.46
CA GLU A 52 10.39 5.31 -0.18
C GLU A 52 9.71 6.68 0.01
N ASP A 53 9.11 6.90 1.18
CA ASP A 53 8.36 8.12 1.54
C ASP A 53 7.28 8.56 0.52
N ASN A 54 6.80 7.64 -0.30
CA ASN A 54 5.81 7.93 -1.33
C ASN A 54 4.39 7.86 -0.75
N ALA A 55 3.76 9.02 -0.57
CA ALA A 55 2.42 9.11 0.01
C ALA A 55 1.35 8.34 -0.77
N LEU A 56 1.46 8.28 -2.11
CA LEU A 56 0.50 7.57 -2.96
C LEU A 56 0.68 6.05 -2.83
N PHE A 57 1.92 5.59 -2.72
CA PHE A 57 2.25 4.20 -2.41
C PHE A 57 1.69 3.81 -1.05
N ASN A 58 1.93 4.61 -0.01
CA ASN A 58 1.42 4.37 1.33
C ASN A 58 -0.12 4.30 1.35
N LEU A 59 -0.80 5.19 0.61
CA LEU A 59 -2.26 5.15 0.48
C LEU A 59 -2.77 3.86 -0.18
N ALA A 60 -2.11 3.40 -1.24
CA ALA A 60 -2.47 2.14 -1.90
C ALA A 60 -2.30 0.93 -0.97
N VAL A 61 -1.19 0.87 -0.23
CA VAL A 61 -0.92 -0.17 0.77
C VAL A 61 -1.99 -0.16 1.86
N LEU A 62 -2.29 1.02 2.43
CA LEU A 62 -3.28 1.15 3.50
C LEU A 62 -4.70 0.73 3.07
N ASN A 63 -5.10 1.02 1.83
CA ASN A 63 -6.40 0.59 1.31
C ASN A 63 -6.51 -0.95 1.29
N ILE A 64 -5.45 -1.66 0.92
CA ILE A 64 -5.42 -3.13 0.91
C ILE A 64 -5.43 -3.67 2.34
N VAL A 65 -4.62 -3.10 3.24
CA VAL A 65 -4.58 -3.50 4.65
C VAL A 65 -5.95 -3.32 5.32
N ALA A 66 -6.60 -2.16 5.13
CA ALA A 66 -7.93 -1.90 5.65
C ALA A 66 -8.96 -2.89 5.09
N HIS A 67 -8.91 -3.16 3.78
CA HIS A 67 -9.81 -4.12 3.15
C HIS A 67 -9.68 -5.52 3.75
N HIS A 68 -8.46 -6.03 3.95
CA HIS A 68 -8.25 -7.34 4.60
C HIS A 68 -8.67 -7.35 6.06
N ASN A 69 -8.42 -6.26 6.79
CA ASN A 69 -8.83 -6.14 8.18
C ASN A 69 -10.36 -6.21 8.34
N ASP A 70 -11.09 -5.52 7.46
CA ASP A 70 -12.54 -5.39 7.54
C ASP A 70 -13.28 -6.62 6.97
N ASN A 71 -12.65 -7.36 6.05
CA ASN A 71 -13.28 -8.46 5.30
C ASN A 71 -12.60 -9.81 5.56
N ARG A 72 -12.54 -10.23 6.82
CA ARG A 72 -11.86 -11.49 7.24
C ARG A 72 -12.60 -12.77 6.89
N SER A 73 -13.90 -12.68 6.61
CA SER A 73 -14.72 -13.84 6.23
C SER A 73 -14.97 -13.84 4.73
N ILE A 74 -14.75 -15.00 4.10
CA ILE A 74 -15.09 -15.23 2.68
C ILE A 74 -16.61 -15.19 2.47
N THR A 75 -17.37 -15.47 3.53
CA THR A 75 -18.83 -15.36 3.56
C THR A 75 -19.23 -14.14 4.38
N SER A 76 -20.03 -13.26 3.79
CA SER A 76 -20.67 -12.15 4.49
C SER A 76 -22.17 -12.23 4.24
N ASN A 77 -22.96 -11.84 5.24
CA ASN A 77 -24.40 -11.62 5.05
C ASN A 77 -24.67 -10.30 4.30
N GLU A 78 -23.63 -9.46 4.16
CA GLU A 78 -23.63 -8.22 3.40
C GLU A 78 -22.89 -8.41 2.08
N GLN A 79 -23.23 -7.60 1.07
CA GLN A 79 -22.53 -7.64 -0.21
C GLN A 79 -21.07 -7.19 -0.02
N SER A 80 -20.13 -8.11 -0.24
CA SER A 80 -18.70 -7.78 -0.30
C SER A 80 -18.41 -7.10 -1.65
N TYR A 81 -17.60 -6.03 -1.62
CA TYR A 81 -17.09 -5.39 -2.82
C TYR A 81 -15.64 -5.83 -3.02
N ASP A 82 -15.26 -6.17 -4.25
CA ASP A 82 -13.86 -6.40 -4.61
C ASP A 82 -12.98 -5.22 -4.17
N VAL A 83 -11.69 -5.49 -3.96
CA VAL A 83 -10.66 -4.51 -3.55
C VAL A 83 -11.01 -3.13 -4.13
N PRO A 84 -11.11 -2.08 -3.28
CA PRO A 84 -11.72 -0.82 -3.65
C PRO A 84 -11.27 -0.36 -5.04
N ALA A 85 -12.20 0.02 -5.92
CA ALA A 85 -11.86 0.49 -7.28
C ALA A 85 -10.80 1.60 -7.29
N SER A 86 -10.68 2.33 -6.17
CA SER A 86 -9.60 3.29 -5.90
C SER A 86 -8.20 2.66 -5.86
N SER A 87 -8.01 1.43 -5.42
CA SER A 87 -6.70 0.77 -5.39
C SER A 87 -6.13 0.58 -6.79
N MET A 88 -6.95 0.17 -7.77
CA MET A 88 -6.51 0.05 -9.16
C MET A 88 -6.15 1.41 -9.77
N SER A 89 -6.93 2.46 -9.51
CA SER A 89 -6.61 3.80 -10.02
C SER A 89 -5.30 4.34 -9.42
N LEU A 90 -5.08 4.13 -8.12
CA LEU A 90 -3.82 4.48 -7.43
C LEU A 90 -2.63 3.74 -8.05
N ILE A 91 -2.75 2.45 -8.37
CA ILE A 91 -1.71 1.67 -9.05
C ILE A 91 -1.38 2.26 -10.43
N GLN A 92 -2.39 2.62 -11.24
CA GLN A 92 -2.13 3.22 -12.56
C GLN A 92 -1.46 4.60 -12.44
N THR A 93 -1.83 5.39 -11.44
CA THR A 93 -1.15 6.66 -11.16
C THR A 93 0.30 6.42 -10.75
N LEU A 94 0.57 5.46 -9.85
CA LEU A 94 1.93 5.10 -9.43
C LEU A 94 2.81 4.68 -10.62
N ARG A 95 2.29 3.85 -11.54
CA ARG A 95 3.00 3.47 -12.77
C ARG A 95 3.39 4.68 -13.62
N THR A 96 2.47 5.63 -13.77
CA THR A 96 2.73 6.86 -14.52
C THR A 96 3.77 7.74 -13.84
N ASP A 97 3.69 7.86 -12.52
CA ASP A 97 4.61 8.69 -11.74
C ASP A 97 6.01 8.08 -11.68
N LEU A 98 6.14 6.75 -11.66
CA LEU A 98 7.42 6.05 -11.79
C LEU A 98 8.13 6.43 -13.10
N VAL A 99 7.41 6.46 -14.22
CA VAL A 99 7.98 6.86 -15.52
C VAL A 99 8.50 8.30 -15.48
N LYS A 100 7.75 9.22 -14.86
CA LYS A 100 8.19 10.62 -14.70
C LYS A 100 9.41 10.72 -13.79
N TRP A 101 9.41 9.97 -12.69
CA TRP A 101 10.51 9.94 -11.73
C TRP A 101 11.81 9.46 -12.38
N LYS A 102 11.77 8.36 -13.14
CA LYS A 102 12.92 7.87 -13.93
C LYS A 102 13.45 8.93 -14.88
N ARG A 103 12.56 9.61 -15.61
CA ARG A 103 12.95 10.64 -16.58
C ARG A 103 13.65 11.82 -15.90
N ARG A 104 13.16 12.26 -14.74
CA ARG A 104 13.78 13.35 -13.99
C ARG A 104 15.19 12.98 -13.53
N ARG A 105 15.36 11.78 -12.98
CA ARG A 105 16.65 11.30 -12.48
C ARG A 105 17.72 11.20 -13.58
N LEU A 106 17.33 10.83 -14.80
CA LEU A 106 18.24 10.82 -15.95
C LEU A 106 18.74 12.24 -16.30
N LEU A 107 17.85 13.23 -16.27
CA LEU A 107 18.18 14.63 -16.56
C LEU A 107 19.07 15.28 -15.47
N GLU A 108 18.99 14.80 -14.23
CA GLU A 108 19.82 15.27 -13.11
C GLU A 108 21.20 14.60 -13.07
N SER A 109 21.42 13.55 -13.87
CA SER A 109 22.70 12.84 -13.98
C SER A 109 23.59 13.32 -15.14
N GLU A 110 23.11 14.30 -15.93
CA GLU A 110 23.84 15.00 -16.99
C GLU A 110 24.40 16.34 -16.48
#